data_AF-A0A6B0WCT0-F1
#
_entry.id   AF-A0A6B0WCT0-F1
#
_cell.length_a   1.000
_cell.length_b   1.000
_cell.length_c   1.000
_cell.angle_alpha   90.00
_cell.angle_beta   90.00
_cell.angle_gamma   90.00
#
_symmetry.space_group_name_H-M   'P 1'
#
loop_
_entity.id
_entity.type
_entity.pdbx_description
1 polymer ?
#
loop_
_entity_poly.entity_id
_entity_poly.type
_entity_poly.pdbx_seq_one_letter_code
_entity_poly.pdbx_strand_id
1 'polypeptide(L)'
;MLDHARRAAAQGRPKPQRRVVVRKKNRICFVGRVNALAHSQFMSCVRQCQKRGYDAVVLDFSTCESAFPIGMIPLITSADTLRREKVDVSVELPDKEDLARLFVNTNWAHYLEPARFSKSDAVHDRHLATQRFRDFDQQQKLVNDFMDVVMRNMTLERDVIAGLEWSINEITDNVLNHAECAEGGVVQVSTFTDARKIAFGVADSGRGILSSLREGHPELRTDAQAIGEAMKVGITRDPDAGQGNGIAGALRIAAMSEGSFEITSGRAQIVMRADRTGDQPPPQAEAKIYRRKEAQRFQGTVVYAELGLDAQFHLSEALGFSGEPHQPTDVIELRYETESGDAVVLRLREESTGFGSRPAGRQLRTKCLNLLNAEPDKPLVLDWTAVPLVSSSFADELVGKLFASLGPLAFSARVRNVGMEAMVRGLVDKAIMQRVAQVANGTRSDTDTT
;
A
#
# COMPACT_ATOMS: atom_id res chain seq x y z
N MET A 1 52.59 -4.31 23.39
CA MET A 1 51.75 -5.10 22.46
C MET A 1 50.57 -5.82 23.14
N LEU A 2 50.62 -6.18 24.43
CA LEU A 2 49.49 -6.82 25.14
C LEU A 2 48.35 -5.87 25.56
N ASP A 3 48.59 -4.55 25.61
CA ASP A 3 47.58 -3.57 26.05
C ASP A 3 46.71 -3.01 24.91
N HIS A 4 47.18 -3.10 23.67
CA HIS A 4 46.39 -2.77 22.48
C HIS A 4 45.36 -3.85 22.12
N ALA A 5 45.64 -5.10 22.48
CA ALA A 5 44.74 -6.24 22.25
C ALA A 5 43.51 -6.24 23.18
N ARG A 6 43.61 -5.65 24.38
CA ARG A 6 42.47 -5.54 25.31
C ARG A 6 41.51 -4.39 24.95
N ARG A 7 41.99 -3.32 24.31
CA ARG A 7 41.14 -2.21 23.82
C ARG A 7 40.39 -2.54 22.53
N ALA A 8 40.95 -3.40 21.67
CA ALA A 8 40.26 -3.87 20.45
C ALA A 8 39.09 -4.84 20.74
N ALA A 9 39.12 -5.58 21.85
CA ALA A 9 38.05 -6.51 22.24
C ALA A 9 36.80 -5.82 22.86
N ALA A 10 36.89 -4.52 23.17
CA ALA A 10 35.80 -3.76 23.81
C ALA A 10 34.92 -2.96 22.82
N GLN A 11 35.32 -2.85 21.55
CA GLN A 11 34.60 -2.08 20.51
C GLN A 11 33.73 -2.92 19.57
N GLY A 12 33.49 -4.20 19.91
CA GLY A 12 32.74 -5.14 19.08
C GLY A 12 31.49 -5.75 19.72
N ARG A 13 30.99 -5.24 20.84
CA ARG A 13 29.68 -5.68 21.34
C ARG A 13 28.59 -4.96 20.54
N PRO A 14 27.76 -5.66 19.74
CA PRO A 14 26.60 -5.02 19.14
C PRO A 14 25.78 -4.39 20.26
N LYS A 15 25.44 -3.10 20.13
CA LYS A 15 24.52 -2.44 21.07
C LYS A 15 23.32 -3.36 21.27
N PRO A 16 22.90 -3.66 22.51
CA PRO A 16 21.76 -4.55 22.73
C PRO A 16 20.58 -4.00 21.93
N GLN A 17 20.02 -4.84 21.05
CA GLN A 17 18.83 -4.47 20.27
C GLN A 17 17.76 -3.98 21.25
N ARG A 18 17.19 -2.80 20.98
CA ARG A 18 16.09 -2.24 21.77
C ARG A 18 14.98 -3.29 21.85
N ARG A 19 14.66 -3.75 23.06
CA ARG A 19 13.60 -4.73 23.30
C ARG A 19 12.28 -4.00 23.28
N VAL A 20 11.47 -4.25 22.25
CA VAL A 20 10.16 -3.64 22.01
C VAL A 20 9.02 -4.65 22.19
N VAL A 21 9.34 -5.94 22.31
CA VAL A 21 8.41 -7.02 22.68
C VAL A 21 8.95 -7.84 23.85
N VAL A 22 8.12 -8.08 24.85
CA VAL A 22 8.47 -8.79 26.09
C VAL A 22 7.43 -9.86 26.39
N ARG A 23 7.87 -11.08 26.71
CA ARG A 23 6.98 -12.16 27.15
C ARG A 23 6.89 -12.22 28.67
N LYS A 24 5.67 -12.32 29.21
CA LYS A 24 5.35 -12.64 30.61
C LYS A 24 4.40 -13.84 30.63
N LYS A 25 4.90 -15.05 30.94
CA LYS A 25 4.12 -16.31 30.79
C LYS A 25 3.58 -16.46 29.36
N ASN A 26 2.26 -16.53 29.17
CA ASN A 26 1.61 -16.60 27.86
C ASN A 26 1.24 -15.24 27.26
N ARG A 27 1.54 -14.14 27.97
CA ARG A 27 1.28 -12.78 27.52
C ARG A 27 2.50 -12.23 26.79
N ILE A 28 2.30 -11.65 25.61
CA ILE A 28 3.32 -11.02 24.78
C ILE A 28 3.00 -9.52 24.72
N CYS A 29 3.76 -8.72 25.46
CA CYS A 29 3.57 -7.28 25.62
C CYS A 29 4.39 -6.50 24.58
N PHE A 30 3.75 -5.58 23.87
CA PHE A 30 4.37 -4.62 22.95
C PHE A 30 4.58 -3.29 23.70
N VAL A 31 5.85 -2.97 24.01
CA VAL A 31 6.24 -1.87 24.92
C VAL A 31 6.84 -0.66 24.19
N GLY A 32 6.53 -0.51 22.90
CA GLY A 32 7.12 0.52 22.05
C GLY A 32 6.46 0.56 20.69
N ARG A 33 7.26 0.74 19.63
CA ARG A 33 6.78 0.78 18.25
C ARG A 33 6.56 -0.63 17.69
N VAL A 34 5.40 -0.88 17.09
CA VAL A 34 5.11 -2.13 16.36
C VAL A 34 5.53 -1.99 14.90
N ASN A 35 6.76 -2.40 14.61
CA ASN A 35 7.38 -2.39 13.28
C ASN A 35 8.02 -3.78 12.96
N ALA A 36 8.82 -3.88 11.90
CA ALA A 36 9.47 -5.13 11.51
C ALA A 36 10.36 -5.75 12.62
N LEU A 37 11.00 -4.93 13.47
CA LEU A 37 11.75 -5.41 14.63
C LEU A 37 10.83 -6.02 15.68
N ALA A 38 9.69 -5.39 15.95
CA ALA A 38 8.69 -5.92 16.87
C ALA A 38 8.16 -7.28 16.38
N HIS A 39 7.85 -7.42 15.10
CA HIS A 39 7.47 -8.70 14.51
C HIS A 39 8.55 -9.78 14.73
N SER A 40 9.83 -9.48 14.46
CA SER A 40 10.93 -10.42 14.72
C SER A 40 11.00 -10.87 16.20
N GLN A 41 10.85 -9.94 17.14
CA GLN A 41 10.85 -10.25 18.58
C GLN A 41 9.59 -11.01 19.02
N PHE A 42 8.44 -10.69 18.44
CA PHE A 42 7.18 -11.40 18.62
C PHE A 42 7.32 -12.88 18.25
N MET A 43 7.88 -13.19 17.08
CA MET A 43 8.09 -14.59 16.66
C MET A 43 8.97 -15.37 17.65
N SER A 44 9.90 -14.69 18.34
CA SER A 44 10.67 -15.30 19.43
C SER A 44 9.86 -15.57 20.68
N CYS A 45 8.96 -14.67 21.04
CA CYS A 45 8.05 -14.85 22.16
C CYS A 45 7.04 -15.98 21.88
N VAL A 46 6.48 -16.05 20.67
CA VAL A 46 5.59 -17.12 20.22
C VAL A 46 6.23 -18.50 20.37
N ARG A 47 7.43 -18.69 19.82
CA ARG A 47 8.15 -19.97 19.97
C ARG A 47 8.43 -20.34 21.42
N GLN A 48 8.68 -19.35 22.28
CA GLN A 48 8.83 -19.61 23.71
C GLN A 48 7.51 -20.02 24.36
N CYS A 49 6.38 -19.48 23.90
CA CYS A 49 5.06 -19.91 24.37
C CYS A 49 4.76 -21.35 23.93
N GLN A 50 4.94 -21.66 22.65
CA GLN A 50 4.75 -23.02 22.11
C GLN A 50 5.64 -24.05 22.82
N LYS A 51 6.94 -23.75 23.01
CA LYS A 51 7.87 -24.63 23.75
C LYS A 51 7.47 -24.88 25.20
N ARG A 52 6.69 -23.98 25.80
CA ARG A 52 6.18 -24.11 27.17
C ARG A 52 4.78 -24.74 27.21
N GLY A 53 4.22 -25.11 26.07
CA GLY A 53 2.93 -25.77 25.97
C GLY A 53 1.74 -24.87 26.28
N TYR A 54 1.85 -23.56 26.05
CA TYR A 54 0.68 -22.68 26.16
C TYR A 54 -0.23 -22.87 24.96
N ASP A 55 -1.50 -23.15 25.24
CA ASP A 55 -2.62 -23.28 24.30
C ASP A 55 -3.38 -21.95 24.09
N ALA A 56 -3.07 -20.92 24.88
CA ALA A 56 -3.61 -19.59 24.72
C ALA A 56 -2.52 -18.52 24.86
N VAL A 57 -2.52 -17.52 23.99
CA VAL A 57 -1.59 -16.38 23.97
C VAL A 57 -2.37 -15.07 24.02
N VAL A 58 -1.92 -14.15 24.87
CA VAL A 58 -2.45 -12.78 24.93
C VAL A 58 -1.49 -11.83 24.22
N LEU A 59 -1.95 -11.13 23.20
CA LEU A 59 -1.25 -10.04 22.52
C LEU A 59 -1.61 -8.73 23.21
N ASP A 60 -0.67 -8.18 23.96
CA ASP A 60 -0.90 -7.06 24.84
C ASP A 60 -0.27 -5.79 24.29
N PHE A 61 -1.10 -4.89 23.76
CA PHE A 61 -0.70 -3.61 23.18
C PHE A 61 -0.96 -2.42 24.12
N SER A 62 -1.37 -2.63 25.37
CA SER A 62 -1.70 -1.55 26.34
C SER A 62 -0.63 -0.45 26.37
N THR A 63 0.64 -0.85 26.46
CA THR A 63 1.82 0.05 26.50
C THR A 63 2.41 0.41 25.14
N CYS A 64 1.71 0.11 24.04
CA CYS A 64 2.20 0.38 22.69
C CYS A 64 2.31 1.89 22.43
N GLU A 65 3.45 2.35 21.92
CA GLU A 65 3.67 3.76 21.62
C GLU A 65 3.10 4.17 20.27
N SER A 66 3.30 3.32 19.25
CA SER A 66 2.80 3.49 17.89
C SER A 66 2.81 2.14 17.14
N ALA A 67 1.98 2.01 16.11
CA ALA A 67 1.88 0.80 15.31
C ALA A 67 1.88 1.13 13.81
N PHE A 68 2.54 0.30 13.01
CA PHE A 68 2.72 0.51 11.58
C PHE A 68 2.30 -0.75 10.81
N PRO A 69 1.79 -0.62 9.56
CA PRO A 69 1.35 -1.77 8.77
C PRO A 69 2.45 -2.84 8.64
N ILE A 70 3.70 -2.43 8.37
CA ILE A 70 4.87 -3.33 8.26
C ILE A 70 5.12 -4.22 9.50
N GLY A 71 4.64 -3.79 10.68
CA GLY A 71 4.66 -4.59 11.90
C GLY A 71 3.35 -5.35 12.13
N MET A 72 2.20 -4.75 11.82
CA MET A 72 0.88 -5.29 12.15
C MET A 72 0.42 -6.40 11.20
N ILE A 73 0.63 -6.26 9.88
CA ILE A 73 0.18 -7.27 8.92
C ILE A 73 0.88 -8.63 9.10
N PRO A 74 2.21 -8.74 9.37
CA PRO A 74 2.78 -10.04 9.73
C PRO A 74 2.30 -10.58 11.07
N LEU A 75 1.93 -9.72 12.03
CA LEU A 75 1.36 -10.19 13.31
C LEU A 75 0.00 -10.85 13.07
N ILE A 76 -0.80 -10.28 12.17
CA ILE A 76 -2.09 -10.86 11.76
C ILE A 76 -1.88 -12.24 11.15
N THR A 77 -1.00 -12.38 10.15
CA THR A 77 -0.79 -13.68 9.50
C THR A 77 -0.15 -14.70 10.43
N SER A 78 0.69 -14.26 11.37
CA SER A 78 1.22 -15.12 12.43
C SER A 78 0.15 -15.56 13.44
N ALA A 79 -0.82 -14.69 13.76
CA ALA A 79 -1.95 -15.05 14.60
C ALA A 79 -2.86 -16.08 13.92
N ASP A 80 -3.00 -16.03 12.59
CA ASP A 80 -3.70 -17.08 11.84
C ASP A 80 -3.01 -18.43 11.97
N THR A 81 -1.67 -18.47 11.84
CA THR A 81 -0.89 -19.69 12.05
C THR A 81 -1.11 -20.26 13.45
N LEU A 82 -1.08 -19.42 14.48
CA LEU A 82 -1.35 -19.84 15.86
C LEU A 82 -2.74 -20.48 16.01
N ARG A 83 -3.78 -19.85 15.45
CA ARG A 83 -5.14 -20.41 15.50
C ARG A 83 -5.25 -21.73 14.75
N ARG A 84 -4.56 -21.87 13.60
CA ARG A 84 -4.49 -23.13 12.84
C ARG A 84 -3.85 -24.25 13.67
N GLU A 85 -2.86 -23.90 14.48
CA GLU A 85 -2.21 -24.78 15.46
C GLU A 85 -3.03 -24.97 16.76
N LYS A 86 -4.29 -24.51 16.78
CA LYS A 86 -5.21 -24.58 17.92
C LYS A 86 -4.72 -23.82 19.16
N VAL A 87 -3.98 -22.73 18.95
CA VAL A 87 -3.62 -21.77 19.99
C VAL A 87 -4.61 -20.61 19.96
N ASP A 88 -5.31 -20.39 21.07
CA ASP A 88 -6.22 -19.26 21.23
C ASP A 88 -5.44 -17.95 21.28
N VAL A 89 -5.88 -16.95 20.52
CA VAL A 89 -5.24 -15.62 20.47
C VAL A 89 -6.25 -14.59 20.94
N SER A 90 -5.90 -13.87 22.00
CA SER A 90 -6.68 -12.74 22.53
C SER A 90 -5.86 -11.46 22.48
N VAL A 91 -6.54 -10.32 22.37
CA VAL A 91 -5.91 -9.01 22.16
C VAL A 91 -6.33 -8.03 23.25
N GLU A 92 -5.34 -7.36 23.82
CA GLU A 92 -5.53 -6.18 24.65
C GLU A 92 -5.11 -4.96 23.85
N LEU A 93 -6.06 -4.06 23.59
CA LEU A 93 -5.84 -2.85 22.78
C LEU A 93 -4.95 -1.85 23.52
N PRO A 94 -4.33 -0.89 22.81
CA PRO A 94 -3.59 0.20 23.41
C PRO A 94 -4.41 1.04 24.39
N ASP A 95 -3.78 1.52 25.48
CA ASP A 95 -4.43 2.42 26.44
C ASP A 95 -4.67 3.82 25.84
N LYS A 96 -3.85 4.20 24.85
CA LYS A 96 -4.02 5.45 24.10
C LYS A 96 -5.21 5.35 23.16
N GLU A 97 -6.23 6.18 23.39
CA GLU A 97 -7.50 6.12 22.66
C GLU A 97 -7.35 6.25 21.14
N ASP A 98 -6.55 7.19 20.65
CA ASP A 98 -6.32 7.36 19.20
C ASP A 98 -5.67 6.14 18.56
N LEU A 99 -4.76 5.46 19.29
CA LEU A 99 -4.11 4.25 18.81
C LEU A 99 -5.05 3.04 18.88
N ALA A 100 -5.90 2.95 19.91
CA ALA A 100 -6.95 1.93 19.98
C ALA A 100 -7.97 2.10 18.82
N ARG A 101 -8.38 3.34 18.54
CA ARG A 101 -9.23 3.67 17.38
C ARG A 101 -8.55 3.28 16.08
N LEU A 102 -7.24 3.53 15.93
CA LEU A 102 -6.49 3.08 14.76
C LEU A 102 -6.60 1.56 14.57
N PHE A 103 -6.39 0.76 15.63
CA PHE A 103 -6.48 -0.71 15.56
C PHE A 103 -7.85 -1.21 15.09
N VAL A 104 -8.93 -0.57 15.51
CA VAL A 104 -10.29 -0.91 15.07
C VAL A 104 -10.52 -0.46 13.63
N ASN A 105 -10.18 0.78 13.33
CA ASN A 105 -10.42 1.43 12.05
C ASN A 105 -9.64 0.82 10.89
N THR A 106 -8.44 0.30 11.14
CA THR A 106 -7.64 -0.41 10.14
C THR A 106 -7.93 -1.91 10.10
N ASN A 107 -8.91 -2.40 10.87
CA ASN A 107 -9.23 -3.83 11.01
C ASN A 107 -8.14 -4.69 11.65
N TRP A 108 -7.08 -4.11 12.24
CA TRP A 108 -6.06 -4.90 12.95
C TRP A 108 -6.64 -5.68 14.12
N ALA A 109 -7.48 -5.05 14.94
CA ALA A 109 -8.13 -5.70 16.07
C ALA A 109 -9.00 -6.88 15.60
N HIS A 110 -9.78 -6.67 14.53
CA HIS A 110 -10.61 -7.70 13.91
C HIS A 110 -9.77 -8.90 13.46
N TYR A 111 -8.69 -8.70 12.70
CA TYR A 111 -7.91 -9.84 12.23
C TYR A 111 -7.06 -10.51 13.33
N LEU A 112 -6.70 -9.78 14.38
CA LEU A 112 -5.98 -10.33 15.54
C LEU A 112 -6.89 -11.03 16.57
N GLU A 113 -8.20 -10.74 16.62
CA GLU A 113 -9.18 -11.49 17.43
C GLU A 113 -10.61 -11.36 16.83
N PRO A 114 -10.93 -12.09 15.75
CA PRO A 114 -12.18 -11.93 15.00
C PRO A 114 -13.45 -12.21 15.82
N ALA A 115 -13.35 -13.07 16.83
CA ALA A 115 -14.47 -13.44 17.69
C ALA A 115 -14.93 -12.28 18.60
N ARG A 116 -14.03 -11.32 18.89
CA ARG A 116 -14.30 -10.21 19.80
C ARG A 116 -14.53 -8.88 19.08
N PHE A 117 -13.79 -8.63 18.01
CA PHE A 117 -13.86 -7.37 17.29
C PHE A 117 -14.54 -7.57 15.94
N SER A 118 -15.67 -6.89 15.73
CA SER A 118 -16.33 -6.84 14.43
C SER A 118 -15.44 -6.17 13.39
N LYS A 119 -15.54 -6.61 12.14
CA LYS A 119 -14.90 -5.92 11.03
C LYS A 119 -15.51 -4.52 10.91
N SER A 120 -14.65 -3.52 10.82
CA SER A 120 -15.06 -2.15 10.52
C SER A 120 -15.29 -2.01 9.03
N ASP A 121 -16.46 -1.51 8.67
CA ASP A 121 -16.80 -1.06 7.31
C ASP A 121 -16.39 0.40 7.09
N ALA A 122 -15.67 1.02 8.04
CA ALA A 122 -15.14 2.36 7.86
C ALA A 122 -14.09 2.36 6.74
N VAL A 123 -14.54 2.66 5.52
CA VAL A 123 -13.68 3.09 4.43
C VAL A 123 -13.13 4.45 4.82
N HIS A 124 -11.96 4.46 5.46
CA HIS A 124 -11.31 5.71 5.80
C HIS A 124 -10.92 6.42 4.52
N ASP A 125 -11.23 7.71 4.46
CA ASP A 125 -11.03 8.50 3.26
C ASP A 125 -9.60 8.38 2.72
N ARG A 126 -8.58 8.33 3.59
CA ARG A 126 -7.15 8.35 3.22
C ARG A 126 -6.45 6.99 3.23
N HIS A 127 -7.07 5.92 3.73
CA HIS A 127 -6.39 4.64 3.90
C HIS A 127 -7.34 3.49 3.57
N LEU A 128 -6.86 2.53 2.77
CA LEU A 128 -7.53 1.24 2.71
C LEU A 128 -7.21 0.51 4.02
N ALA A 129 -8.23 0.30 4.85
CA ALA A 129 -8.13 -0.57 6.01
C ALA A 129 -7.56 -1.93 5.60
N THR A 130 -6.95 -2.64 6.54
CA THR A 130 -6.45 -3.98 6.24
C THR A 130 -7.57 -4.82 5.63
N GLN A 131 -7.27 -5.48 4.52
CA GLN A 131 -8.17 -6.38 3.82
C GLN A 131 -7.49 -7.73 3.64
N ARG A 132 -8.32 -8.76 3.46
CA ARG A 132 -7.89 -10.14 3.21
C ARG A 132 -8.47 -10.61 1.90
N PHE A 133 -7.68 -11.37 1.16
CA PHE A 133 -8.06 -11.98 -0.12
C PHE A 133 -7.62 -13.44 -0.14
N ARG A 134 -8.44 -14.32 -0.71
CA ARG A 134 -8.18 -15.78 -0.78
C ARG A 134 -8.24 -16.34 -2.19
N ASP A 135 -8.76 -15.56 -3.12
CA ASP A 135 -8.98 -15.93 -4.51
C ASP A 135 -8.77 -14.69 -5.41
N PHE A 136 -8.74 -14.94 -6.72
CA PHE A 136 -8.50 -13.92 -7.74
C PHE A 136 -9.60 -12.85 -7.77
N ASP A 137 -10.86 -13.21 -7.54
CA ASP A 137 -11.97 -12.25 -7.52
C ASP A 137 -11.82 -11.25 -6.36
N GLN A 138 -11.49 -11.75 -5.16
CA GLN A 138 -11.22 -10.90 -4.00
C GLN A 138 -9.98 -10.04 -4.20
N GLN A 139 -8.92 -10.59 -4.83
CA GLN A 139 -7.69 -9.88 -5.14
C GLN A 139 -7.95 -8.74 -6.14
N GLN A 140 -8.68 -9.00 -7.23
CA GLN A 140 -9.04 -7.97 -8.20
C GLN A 140 -9.90 -6.87 -7.58
N LYS A 141 -10.91 -7.24 -6.79
CA LYS A 141 -11.73 -6.24 -6.08
C LYS A 141 -10.87 -5.36 -5.18
N LEU A 142 -9.94 -5.96 -4.46
CA LEU A 142 -9.07 -5.27 -3.52
C LEU A 142 -8.16 -4.27 -4.24
N VAL A 143 -7.54 -4.67 -5.34
CA VAL A 143 -6.67 -3.80 -6.14
C VAL A 143 -7.49 -2.61 -6.68
N ASN A 144 -8.70 -2.87 -7.17
CA ASN A 144 -9.62 -1.82 -7.62
C ASN A 144 -9.99 -0.84 -6.49
N ASP A 145 -10.37 -1.35 -5.31
CA ASP A 145 -10.69 -0.52 -4.14
C ASP A 145 -9.48 0.34 -3.73
N PHE A 146 -8.27 -0.24 -3.78
CA PHE A 146 -7.03 0.46 -3.49
C PHE A 146 -6.76 1.60 -4.48
N MET A 147 -6.80 1.32 -5.78
CA MET A 147 -6.56 2.34 -6.81
C MET A 147 -7.59 3.47 -6.72
N ASP A 148 -8.85 3.15 -6.43
CA ASP A 148 -9.89 4.18 -6.17
C ASP A 148 -9.51 5.10 -5.00
N VAL A 149 -9.15 4.52 -3.84
CA VAL A 149 -8.75 5.28 -2.65
C VAL A 149 -7.54 6.17 -2.96
N VAL A 150 -6.56 5.66 -3.69
CA VAL A 150 -5.36 6.44 -4.03
C VAL A 150 -5.69 7.58 -4.99
N MET A 151 -6.37 7.29 -6.10
CA MET A 151 -6.67 8.27 -7.15
C MET A 151 -7.61 9.39 -6.68
N ARG A 152 -8.41 9.18 -5.63
CA ARG A 152 -9.31 10.22 -5.11
C ARG A 152 -8.68 11.07 -3.99
N ASN A 153 -7.56 10.66 -3.40
CA ASN A 153 -6.95 11.37 -2.26
C ASN A 153 -5.66 12.11 -2.60
N MET A 154 -4.98 11.70 -3.68
CA MET A 154 -3.71 12.29 -4.05
C MET A 154 -3.69 12.59 -5.54
N THR A 155 -3.13 13.73 -5.93
CA THR A 155 -2.76 13.97 -7.33
C THR A 155 -1.50 13.17 -7.66
N LEU A 156 -1.50 12.49 -8.81
CA LEU A 156 -0.52 11.49 -9.21
C LEU A 156 -0.20 11.61 -10.70
N GLU A 157 1.04 11.29 -11.06
CA GLU A 157 1.46 11.09 -12.44
C GLU A 157 1.05 9.69 -12.93
N ARG A 158 0.86 9.53 -14.25
CA ARG A 158 0.42 8.25 -14.84
C ARG A 158 1.37 7.09 -14.51
N ASP A 159 2.67 7.31 -14.65
CA ASP A 159 3.70 6.31 -14.35
C ASP A 159 3.64 5.83 -12.88
N VAL A 160 3.26 6.73 -11.95
CA VAL A 160 3.05 6.36 -10.55
C VAL A 160 1.79 5.51 -10.38
N ILE A 161 0.68 5.86 -11.04
CA ILE A 161 -0.58 5.10 -11.00
C ILE A 161 -0.35 3.68 -11.53
N ALA A 162 0.19 3.57 -12.74
CA ALA A 162 0.44 2.30 -13.40
C ALA A 162 1.48 1.46 -12.65
N GLY A 163 2.57 2.09 -12.17
CA GLY A 163 3.59 1.39 -11.38
C GLY A 163 3.05 0.86 -10.05
N LEU A 164 2.19 1.61 -9.38
CA LEU A 164 1.56 1.21 -8.13
C LEU A 164 0.58 0.03 -8.33
N GLU A 165 -0.28 0.12 -9.35
CA GLU A 165 -1.22 -0.93 -9.72
C GLU A 165 -0.49 -2.22 -10.09
N TRP A 166 0.52 -2.12 -10.96
CA TRP A 166 1.33 -3.27 -11.36
C TRP A 166 1.98 -3.91 -10.14
N SER A 167 2.58 -3.10 -9.25
CA SER A 167 3.27 -3.60 -8.07
C SER A 167 2.33 -4.33 -7.10
N ILE A 168 1.14 -3.80 -6.83
CA ILE A 168 0.20 -4.48 -5.92
C ILE A 168 -0.38 -5.74 -6.56
N ASN A 169 -0.68 -5.72 -7.86
CA ASN A 169 -1.19 -6.87 -8.60
C ASN A 169 -0.20 -8.03 -8.52
N GLU A 170 1.05 -7.79 -8.90
CA GLU A 170 2.11 -8.80 -8.89
C GLU A 170 2.38 -9.36 -7.50
N ILE A 171 2.45 -8.49 -6.48
CA ILE A 171 2.76 -8.96 -5.12
C ILE A 171 1.58 -9.72 -4.51
N THR A 172 0.33 -9.35 -4.80
CA THR A 172 -0.85 -10.11 -4.32
C THR A 172 -1.07 -11.41 -5.10
N ASP A 173 -0.82 -11.42 -6.41
CA ASP A 173 -0.85 -12.61 -7.26
C ASP A 173 0.17 -13.66 -6.80
N ASN A 174 1.39 -13.22 -6.45
CA ASN A 174 2.41 -14.08 -5.86
C ASN A 174 1.92 -14.83 -4.61
N VAL A 175 1.04 -14.24 -3.81
CA VAL A 175 0.46 -14.93 -2.65
C VAL A 175 -0.43 -16.08 -3.09
N LEU A 176 -1.34 -15.85 -4.05
CA LEU A 176 -2.27 -16.86 -4.53
C LEU A 176 -1.55 -18.01 -5.23
N ASN A 177 -0.52 -17.69 -6.01
CA ASN A 177 0.21 -18.68 -6.80
C ASN A 177 1.27 -19.44 -5.99
N HIS A 178 1.93 -18.81 -5.02
CA HIS A 178 3.15 -19.39 -4.41
C HIS A 178 3.09 -19.61 -2.89
N ALA A 179 2.19 -18.95 -2.16
CA ALA A 179 2.23 -19.02 -0.69
C ALA A 179 1.70 -20.36 -0.16
N GLU A 180 0.74 -21.00 -0.85
CA GLU A 180 0.04 -22.20 -0.37
C GLU A 180 -0.51 -22.01 1.05
N CYS A 181 -1.29 -20.93 1.25
CA CYS A 181 -1.87 -20.60 2.54
C CYS A 181 -3.42 -20.60 2.47
N ALA A 182 -4.06 -21.33 3.37
CA ALA A 182 -5.51 -21.50 3.37
C ALA A 182 -6.27 -20.20 3.70
N GLU A 183 -5.68 -19.34 4.51
CA GLU A 183 -6.25 -18.08 4.96
C GLU A 183 -6.03 -16.94 3.97
N GLY A 184 -5.29 -17.20 2.89
CA GLY A 184 -4.94 -16.22 1.85
C GLY A 184 -3.99 -15.12 2.33
N GLY A 185 -3.93 -14.05 1.54
CA GLY A 185 -3.10 -12.89 1.81
C GLY A 185 -3.83 -11.78 2.56
N VAL A 186 -3.05 -10.95 3.24
CA VAL A 186 -3.50 -9.74 3.91
C VAL A 186 -2.74 -8.56 3.32
N VAL A 187 -3.45 -7.47 3.07
CA VAL A 187 -2.86 -6.25 2.51
C VAL A 187 -3.39 -5.01 3.19
N GLN A 188 -2.53 -4.02 3.29
CA GLN A 188 -2.90 -2.70 3.78
C GLN A 188 -2.16 -1.65 2.98
N VAL A 189 -2.86 -0.55 2.74
CA VAL A 189 -2.34 0.62 2.03
C VAL A 189 -2.34 1.81 2.97
N SER A 190 -1.35 2.68 2.81
CA SER A 190 -1.30 3.96 3.49
C SER A 190 -0.83 5.06 2.57
N THR A 191 -1.59 6.15 2.51
CA THR A 191 -1.15 7.39 1.85
C THR A 191 -0.58 8.34 2.88
N PHE A 192 0.57 8.94 2.59
CA PHE A 192 1.20 9.97 3.39
C PHE A 192 1.25 11.27 2.58
N THR A 193 0.22 12.10 2.74
CA THR A 193 0.04 13.34 1.97
C THR A 193 1.21 14.29 2.12
N ASP A 194 1.63 14.55 3.36
CA ASP A 194 2.65 15.54 3.69
C ASP A 194 4.04 15.08 3.26
N ALA A 195 4.28 13.77 3.30
CA ALA A 195 5.53 13.17 2.88
C ALA A 195 5.56 12.83 1.38
N ARG A 196 4.47 13.11 0.63
CA ARG A 196 4.30 12.77 -0.79
C ARG A 196 4.68 11.32 -1.08
N LYS A 197 4.10 10.38 -0.32
CA LYS A 197 4.39 8.94 -0.42
C LYS A 197 3.13 8.08 -0.36
N ILE A 198 3.18 6.95 -1.05
CA ILE A 198 2.22 5.85 -0.89
C ILE A 198 3.00 4.63 -0.41
N ALA A 199 2.45 3.91 0.56
CA ALA A 199 2.98 2.63 0.99
C ALA A 199 1.92 1.55 0.91
N PHE A 200 2.33 0.34 0.57
CA PHE A 200 1.49 -0.84 0.72
C PHE A 200 2.31 -1.98 1.30
N GLY A 201 1.64 -2.83 2.08
CA GLY A 201 2.21 -4.06 2.61
C GLY A 201 1.31 -5.22 2.29
N VAL A 202 1.90 -6.31 1.81
CA VAL A 202 1.23 -7.60 1.56
C VAL A 202 1.92 -8.66 2.41
N ALA A 203 1.15 -9.49 3.09
CA ALA A 203 1.66 -10.56 3.92
C ALA A 203 0.82 -11.83 3.78
N ASP A 204 1.49 -12.97 3.88
CA ASP A 204 0.86 -14.30 3.96
C ASP A 204 1.41 -15.10 5.15
N SER A 205 0.83 -16.27 5.41
CA SER A 205 1.31 -17.24 6.41
C SER A 205 1.71 -18.58 5.79
N GLY A 206 2.18 -18.51 4.54
CA GLY A 206 2.47 -19.65 3.68
C GLY A 206 3.83 -20.30 3.90
N ARG A 207 4.24 -21.07 2.91
CA ARG A 207 5.50 -21.83 2.91
C ARG A 207 6.77 -20.95 2.84
N GLY A 208 6.63 -19.70 2.40
CA GLY A 208 7.71 -18.73 2.24
C GLY A 208 8.55 -18.94 0.97
N ILE A 209 9.34 -17.92 0.61
CA ILE A 209 10.03 -17.81 -0.68
C ILE A 209 11.02 -18.95 -0.93
N LEU A 210 11.87 -19.28 0.06
CA LEU A 210 12.85 -20.37 -0.10
C LEU A 210 12.18 -21.71 -0.39
N SER A 211 11.06 -22.00 0.29
CA SER A 211 10.34 -23.23 0.04
C SER A 211 9.74 -23.22 -1.36
N SER A 212 9.10 -22.12 -1.77
CA SER A 212 8.54 -21.94 -3.12
C SER A 212 9.59 -22.12 -4.23
N LEU A 213 10.64 -21.29 -4.23
CA LEU A 213 11.62 -21.27 -5.31
C LEU A 213 12.41 -22.57 -5.46
N ARG A 214 12.56 -23.37 -4.40
CA ARG A 214 13.29 -24.65 -4.45
C ARG A 214 12.67 -25.69 -5.38
N GLU A 215 11.43 -25.52 -5.81
CA GLU A 215 10.81 -26.38 -6.83
C GLU A 215 11.51 -26.22 -8.19
N GLY A 216 11.86 -24.99 -8.58
CA GLY A 216 12.62 -24.70 -9.80
C GLY A 216 14.12 -24.51 -9.59
N HIS A 217 14.54 -24.16 -8.36
CA HIS A 217 15.90 -23.77 -7.99
C HIS A 217 16.38 -24.57 -6.75
N PRO A 218 16.56 -25.90 -6.86
CA PRO A 218 16.85 -26.80 -5.73
C PRO A 218 18.22 -26.55 -5.06
N GLU A 219 19.10 -25.80 -5.71
CA GLU A 219 20.41 -25.39 -5.19
C GLU A 219 20.33 -24.33 -4.09
N LEU A 220 19.24 -23.57 -3.99
CA LEU A 220 19.07 -22.53 -2.96
C LEU A 220 19.17 -23.12 -1.55
N ARG A 221 20.00 -22.50 -0.68
CA ARG A 221 20.29 -23.03 0.67
C ARG A 221 19.72 -22.20 1.81
N THR A 222 19.58 -20.89 1.63
CA THR A 222 19.22 -19.98 2.72
C THR A 222 18.11 -19.01 2.32
N ASP A 223 17.33 -18.55 3.29
CA ASP A 223 16.26 -17.57 3.03
C ASP A 223 16.80 -16.27 2.42
N ALA A 224 17.99 -15.83 2.85
CA ALA A 224 18.61 -14.62 2.30
C ALA A 224 19.00 -14.78 0.83
N GLN A 225 19.49 -15.96 0.44
CA GLN A 225 19.76 -16.27 -0.97
C GLN A 225 18.47 -16.33 -1.77
N ALA A 226 17.45 -17.03 -1.29
CA ALA A 226 16.19 -17.14 -2.01
C ALA A 226 15.50 -15.78 -2.21
N ILE A 227 15.51 -14.91 -1.19
CA ILE A 227 15.02 -13.54 -1.34
C ILE A 227 15.85 -12.79 -2.39
N GLY A 228 17.18 -12.87 -2.32
CA GLY A 228 18.07 -12.20 -3.27
C GLY A 228 17.89 -12.67 -4.72
N GLU A 229 17.66 -13.97 -4.94
CA GLU A 229 17.34 -14.51 -6.27
C GLU A 229 15.94 -14.09 -6.73
N ALA A 230 14.92 -14.14 -5.86
CA ALA A 230 13.55 -13.71 -6.19
C ALA A 230 13.45 -12.25 -6.68
N MET A 231 14.44 -11.41 -6.31
CA MET A 231 14.51 -10.01 -6.70
C MET A 231 15.19 -9.79 -8.06
N LYS A 232 15.68 -10.84 -8.71
CA LYS A 232 16.24 -10.79 -10.07
C LYS A 232 15.14 -11.06 -11.10
N VAL A 233 15.33 -10.45 -12.27
CA VAL A 233 14.47 -10.62 -13.44
C VAL A 233 14.50 -12.07 -13.91
N GLY A 234 13.35 -12.59 -14.32
CA GLY A 234 13.24 -13.96 -14.87
C GLY A 234 13.25 -15.07 -13.82
N ILE A 235 13.25 -14.75 -12.52
CA ILE A 235 13.32 -15.78 -11.47
C ILE A 235 11.92 -16.16 -10.99
N THR A 236 11.57 -17.41 -11.25
CA THR A 236 10.28 -18.04 -10.94
C THR A 236 10.50 -19.49 -10.53
N ARG A 237 9.53 -20.10 -9.83
CA ARG A 237 9.54 -21.55 -9.58
C ARG A 237 9.27 -22.37 -10.85
N ASP A 238 8.52 -21.80 -11.79
CA ASP A 238 8.04 -22.47 -13.00
C ASP A 238 7.97 -21.44 -14.15
N PRO A 239 8.91 -21.51 -15.12
CA PRO A 239 8.94 -20.62 -16.28
C PRO A 239 7.75 -20.74 -17.22
N ASP A 240 7.06 -21.89 -17.24
CA ASP A 240 5.90 -22.12 -18.09
C ASP A 240 4.63 -21.49 -17.50
N ALA A 241 4.61 -21.31 -16.17
CA ALA A 241 3.47 -20.72 -15.44
C ALA A 241 3.63 -19.21 -15.17
N GLY A 242 4.84 -18.65 -15.19
CA GLY A 242 5.06 -17.23 -14.91
C GLY A 242 6.45 -16.74 -15.27
N GLN A 243 6.57 -15.46 -15.61
CA GLN A 243 7.82 -14.89 -16.14
C GLN A 243 8.86 -14.53 -15.08
N GLY A 244 8.51 -14.52 -13.78
CA GLY A 244 9.46 -14.23 -12.70
C GLY A 244 9.89 -12.76 -12.60
N ASN A 245 9.00 -11.82 -12.98
CA ASN A 245 9.32 -10.39 -13.02
C ASN A 245 8.68 -9.57 -11.88
N GLY A 246 7.66 -10.10 -11.19
CA GLY A 246 6.87 -9.36 -10.20
C GLY A 246 7.66 -8.64 -9.11
N ILE A 247 8.44 -9.38 -8.31
CA ILE A 247 9.24 -8.79 -7.21
C ILE A 247 10.33 -7.85 -7.77
N ALA A 248 10.97 -8.23 -8.88
CA ALA A 248 12.01 -7.43 -9.52
C ALA A 248 11.48 -6.08 -10.03
N GLY A 249 10.30 -6.07 -10.65
CA GLY A 249 9.65 -4.84 -11.11
C GLY A 249 9.16 -3.97 -9.97
N ALA A 250 8.56 -4.56 -8.93
CA ALA A 250 8.04 -3.80 -7.79
C ALA A 250 9.20 -3.12 -7.04
N LEU A 251 10.34 -3.81 -6.96
CA LEU A 251 11.58 -3.25 -6.46
C LEU A 251 12.08 -2.08 -7.32
N ARG A 252 12.15 -2.25 -8.65
CA ARG A 252 12.63 -1.21 -9.56
C ARG A 252 11.74 0.04 -9.50
N ILE A 253 10.43 -0.14 -9.50
CA ILE A 253 9.45 0.95 -9.35
C ILE A 253 9.67 1.67 -8.02
N ALA A 254 9.81 0.94 -6.91
CA ALA A 254 10.09 1.54 -5.60
C ALA A 254 11.43 2.31 -5.58
N ALA A 255 12.47 1.80 -6.25
CA ALA A 255 13.77 2.48 -6.33
C ALA A 255 13.72 3.74 -7.18
N MET A 256 13.11 3.67 -8.37
CA MET A 256 12.99 4.78 -9.33
C MET A 256 12.06 5.89 -8.81
N SER A 257 11.06 5.53 -8.00
CA SER A 257 10.18 6.49 -7.31
C SER A 257 10.79 7.08 -6.03
N GLU A 258 12.10 6.92 -5.78
CA GLU A 258 12.78 7.34 -4.54
C GLU A 258 12.15 6.80 -3.24
N GLY A 259 11.55 5.62 -3.36
CA GLY A 259 10.85 4.94 -2.30
C GLY A 259 11.72 3.95 -1.52
N SER A 260 11.06 2.96 -0.95
CA SER A 260 11.71 1.85 -0.26
C SER A 260 11.02 0.53 -0.53
N PHE A 261 11.76 -0.56 -0.46
CA PHE A 261 11.24 -1.90 -0.68
C PHE A 261 11.82 -2.84 0.37
N GLU A 262 10.95 -3.51 1.11
CA GLU A 262 11.32 -4.42 2.18
C GLU A 262 10.63 -5.77 1.99
N ILE A 263 11.41 -6.84 2.12
CA ILE A 263 10.91 -8.20 2.01
C ILE A 263 11.42 -9.02 3.19
N THR A 264 10.52 -9.74 3.86
CA THR A 264 10.82 -10.67 4.95
C THR A 264 10.23 -12.03 4.63
N SER A 265 11.05 -13.07 4.65
CA SER A 265 10.62 -14.46 4.55
C SER A 265 11.57 -15.35 5.34
N GLY A 266 11.03 -16.32 6.08
CA GLY A 266 11.85 -17.26 6.85
C GLY A 266 12.75 -16.54 7.85
N ARG A 267 14.06 -16.74 7.71
CA ARG A 267 15.10 -16.17 8.57
C ARG A 267 15.83 -14.97 7.98
N ALA A 268 15.30 -14.37 6.92
CA ALA A 268 15.92 -13.23 6.28
C ALA A 268 14.94 -12.08 6.08
N GLN A 269 15.51 -10.89 6.07
CA GLN A 269 14.84 -9.65 5.71
C GLN A 269 15.83 -8.84 4.88
N ILE A 270 15.40 -8.35 3.73
CA ILE A 270 16.17 -7.44 2.89
C ILE A 270 15.40 -6.14 2.84
N VAL A 271 16.09 -5.05 3.14
CA VAL A 271 15.57 -3.68 3.08
C VAL A 271 16.36 -2.93 2.03
N MET A 272 15.66 -2.39 1.04
CA MET A 272 16.21 -1.54 0.00
C MET A 272 15.64 -0.14 0.13
N ARG A 273 16.51 0.85 -0.02
CA ARG A 273 16.14 2.27 -0.04
C ARG A 273 16.91 2.92 -1.16
N ALA A 274 16.26 3.85 -1.86
CA ALA A 274 16.97 4.71 -2.80
C ALA A 274 18.07 5.48 -2.05
N ASP A 275 19.32 5.34 -2.50
CA ASP A 275 20.43 6.15 -2.04
C ASP A 275 20.46 7.47 -2.80
N ARG A 276 20.56 8.58 -2.08
CA ARG A 276 20.61 9.94 -2.62
C ARG A 276 22.04 10.47 -2.76
N THR A 277 23.07 9.64 -2.55
CA THR A 277 24.47 10.12 -2.52
C THR A 277 25.11 10.37 -3.88
N GLY A 278 24.39 10.22 -5.01
CA GLY A 278 24.93 10.50 -6.34
C GLY A 278 23.95 11.23 -7.28
N ASP A 279 24.46 12.19 -8.05
CA ASP A 279 23.74 12.95 -9.11
C ASP A 279 23.45 12.12 -10.38
N GLN A 280 23.56 10.79 -10.33
CA GLN A 280 23.39 9.91 -11.50
C GLN A 280 22.09 9.11 -11.39
N PRO A 281 21.11 9.30 -12.29
CA PRO A 281 19.96 8.41 -12.41
C PRO A 281 20.36 7.08 -13.10
N PRO A 282 19.76 5.94 -12.72
CA PRO A 282 18.82 5.78 -11.60
C PRO A 282 19.54 5.73 -10.23
N PRO A 283 18.88 6.15 -9.13
CA PRO A 283 19.46 6.08 -7.78
C PRO A 283 19.97 4.68 -7.48
N GLN A 284 21.21 4.54 -7.00
CA GLN A 284 21.68 3.24 -6.53
C GLN A 284 20.86 2.85 -5.30
N ALA A 285 20.30 1.65 -5.25
CA ALA A 285 19.57 1.19 -4.07
C ALA A 285 20.52 0.52 -3.08
N GLU A 286 20.62 1.05 -1.86
CA GLU A 286 21.38 0.37 -0.79
C GLU A 286 20.56 -0.80 -0.24
N ALA A 287 21.06 -2.03 -0.43
CA ALA A 287 20.47 -3.22 0.16
C ALA A 287 21.09 -3.54 1.55
N LYS A 288 20.23 -3.59 2.58
CA LYS A 288 20.59 -4.01 3.93
C LYS A 288 19.97 -5.37 4.23
N ILE A 289 20.82 -6.37 4.48
CA ILE A 289 20.40 -7.74 4.76
C ILE A 289 20.43 -7.98 6.28
N TYR A 290 19.27 -8.32 6.84
CA TYR A 290 19.11 -8.68 8.23
C TYR A 290 18.88 -10.19 8.36
N ARG A 291 19.84 -10.87 9.01
CA ARG A 291 19.72 -12.30 9.34
C ARG A 291 19.02 -12.47 10.68
N ARG A 292 17.94 -13.25 10.69
CA ARG A 292 17.14 -13.58 11.87
C ARG A 292 17.62 -14.89 12.49
N LYS A 293 17.55 -14.98 13.82
CA LYS A 293 17.81 -16.23 14.55
C LYS A 293 16.75 -17.27 14.18
N GLU A 294 17.03 -18.55 14.41
CA GLU A 294 16.02 -19.61 14.26
C GLU A 294 14.78 -19.30 15.12
N ALA A 295 15.04 -18.85 16.35
CA ALA A 295 14.02 -18.37 17.25
C ALA A 295 13.31 -17.08 16.77
N GLN A 296 13.60 -16.54 15.59
CA GLN A 296 12.94 -15.39 14.95
C GLN A 296 12.42 -15.71 13.53
N ARG A 297 12.47 -16.98 13.10
CA ARG A 297 11.92 -17.43 11.80
C ARG A 297 10.44 -17.03 11.67
N PHE A 298 10.09 -16.45 10.54
CA PHE A 298 8.71 -16.18 10.13
C PHE A 298 8.25 -17.26 9.13
N GLN A 299 7.02 -17.72 9.24
CA GLN A 299 6.42 -18.68 8.32
C GLN A 299 5.45 -17.92 7.41
N GLY A 300 5.90 -17.63 6.20
CA GLY A 300 5.22 -16.80 5.22
C GLY A 300 6.17 -15.76 4.61
N THR A 301 5.60 -14.88 3.81
CA THR A 301 6.29 -13.74 3.22
C THR A 301 5.59 -12.44 3.60
N VAL A 302 6.37 -11.38 3.83
CA VAL A 302 5.88 -10.00 3.87
C VAL A 302 6.68 -9.19 2.87
N VAL A 303 5.97 -8.49 1.99
CA VAL A 303 6.52 -7.44 1.12
C VAL A 303 5.91 -6.12 1.56
N TYR A 304 6.75 -5.12 1.77
CA TYR A 304 6.34 -3.76 2.08
C TYR A 304 7.06 -2.80 1.14
N ALA A 305 6.31 -2.05 0.35
CA ALA A 305 6.85 -1.10 -0.61
C ALA A 305 6.33 0.30 -0.30
N GLU A 306 7.19 1.28 -0.51
CA GLU A 306 6.88 2.69 -0.48
C GLU A 306 7.27 3.28 -1.83
N LEU A 307 6.41 4.09 -2.43
CA LEU A 307 6.67 4.86 -3.63
C LEU A 307 6.63 6.35 -3.28
N GLY A 308 7.63 7.10 -3.73
CA GLY A 308 7.61 8.56 -3.70
C GLY A 308 6.81 9.11 -4.89
N LEU A 309 6.13 10.23 -4.66
CA LEU A 309 5.21 10.81 -5.66
C LEU A 309 5.79 12.01 -6.40
N ASP A 310 6.96 12.48 -5.97
CA ASP A 310 7.63 13.65 -6.56
C ASP A 310 8.78 13.23 -7.51
N ALA A 311 9.12 11.94 -7.52
CA ALA A 311 10.14 11.40 -8.39
C ALA A 311 9.63 11.31 -9.83
N GLN A 312 10.39 11.85 -10.77
CA GLN A 312 10.12 11.70 -12.20
C GLN A 312 10.77 10.41 -12.68
N PHE A 313 9.95 9.43 -13.07
CA PHE A 313 10.42 8.19 -13.66
C PHE A 313 9.43 7.69 -14.71
N HIS A 314 9.93 6.92 -15.68
CA HIS A 314 9.12 6.27 -16.69
C HIS A 314 8.94 4.79 -16.35
N LEU A 315 7.69 4.31 -16.34
CA LEU A 315 7.40 2.92 -15.99
C LEU A 315 8.00 1.93 -17.00
N SER A 316 8.07 2.30 -18.28
CA SER A 316 8.68 1.49 -19.33
C SER A 316 10.17 1.21 -19.08
N GLU A 317 10.89 2.13 -18.45
CA GLU A 317 12.28 1.92 -18.05
C GLU A 317 12.38 0.95 -16.86
N ALA A 318 11.45 1.06 -15.90
CA ALA A 318 11.39 0.16 -14.76
C ALA A 318 11.12 -1.30 -15.18
N LEU A 319 10.19 -1.47 -16.13
CA LEU A 319 9.68 -2.78 -16.58
C LEU A 319 10.29 -3.27 -17.91
N GLY A 320 11.24 -2.53 -18.50
CA GLY A 320 11.93 -2.87 -19.75
C GLY A 320 12.91 -4.04 -19.62
N PHE A 321 12.40 -5.22 -19.22
CA PHE A 321 13.20 -6.42 -18.95
C PHE A 321 13.71 -7.12 -20.21
N SER A 322 13.03 -6.93 -21.35
CA SER A 322 13.27 -7.64 -22.62
C SER A 322 13.74 -6.75 -23.78
N GLY A 323 14.03 -5.46 -23.54
CA GLY A 323 14.53 -4.53 -24.56
C GLY A 323 13.47 -3.88 -25.45
N GLU A 324 12.23 -4.35 -25.42
CA GLU A 324 11.07 -3.70 -26.04
C GLU A 324 10.29 -2.95 -24.93
N PRO A 325 10.13 -1.61 -25.01
CA PRO A 325 9.32 -0.88 -24.07
C PRO A 325 7.84 -1.25 -24.27
N HIS A 326 7.30 -2.10 -23.41
CA HIS A 326 5.87 -2.39 -23.35
C HIS A 326 5.27 -1.59 -22.19
N GLN A 327 4.35 -0.67 -22.48
CA GLN A 327 3.50 -0.08 -21.44
C GLN A 327 2.42 -1.09 -21.08
N PRO A 328 2.38 -1.59 -19.83
CA PRO A 328 1.28 -2.41 -19.39
C PRO A 328 -0.02 -1.61 -19.47
N THR A 329 -1.09 -2.24 -19.94
CA THR A 329 -2.45 -1.68 -19.83
C THR A 329 -2.76 -1.41 -18.36
N ASP A 330 -3.13 -0.17 -18.04
CA ASP A 330 -3.39 0.28 -16.67
C ASP A 330 -4.90 0.44 -16.39
N VAL A 331 -5.25 0.74 -15.14
CA VAL A 331 -6.63 0.96 -14.68
C VAL A 331 -7.31 2.10 -15.44
N ILE A 332 -6.55 3.06 -15.98
CA ILE A 332 -7.12 4.20 -16.71
C ILE A 332 -7.70 3.71 -18.03
N GLU A 333 -6.89 2.98 -18.81
CA GLU A 333 -7.30 2.39 -20.07
C GLU A 333 -8.43 1.36 -19.88
N LEU A 334 -8.32 0.49 -18.87
CA LEU A 334 -9.30 -0.59 -18.67
C LEU A 334 -10.66 -0.12 -18.16
N ARG A 335 -10.68 0.93 -17.33
CA ARG A 335 -11.89 1.29 -16.57
C ARG A 335 -12.52 2.61 -17.01
N TYR A 336 -11.71 3.58 -17.39
CA TYR A 336 -12.18 4.94 -17.64
C TYR A 336 -12.16 5.25 -19.12
N GLU A 337 -11.32 4.63 -19.93
CA GLU A 337 -11.33 4.87 -21.37
C GLU A 337 -12.60 4.32 -22.05
N THR A 338 -13.12 5.07 -23.02
CA THR A 338 -14.20 4.60 -23.90
C THR A 338 -13.73 3.45 -24.79
N GLU A 339 -14.66 2.60 -25.25
CA GLU A 339 -14.35 1.54 -26.23
C GLU A 339 -13.69 2.07 -27.52
N SER A 340 -13.99 3.31 -27.91
CA SER A 340 -13.41 4.01 -29.06
C SER A 340 -12.01 4.59 -28.80
N GLY A 341 -11.57 4.66 -27.55
CA GLY A 341 -10.31 5.28 -27.12
C GLY A 341 -10.22 6.81 -27.25
N ASP A 342 -11.34 7.49 -27.52
CA ASP A 342 -11.36 8.93 -27.83
C ASP A 342 -11.66 9.81 -26.61
N ALA A 343 -12.07 9.24 -25.48
CA ALA A 343 -12.34 9.96 -24.24
C ALA A 343 -12.10 9.08 -23.00
N VAL A 344 -11.90 9.74 -21.85
CA VAL A 344 -12.00 9.11 -20.53
C VAL A 344 -13.31 9.49 -19.88
N VAL A 345 -14.01 8.52 -19.26
CA VAL A 345 -15.36 8.66 -18.72
C VAL A 345 -15.32 8.35 -17.22
N LEU A 346 -15.74 9.33 -16.42
CA LEU A 346 -16.00 9.15 -15.00
C LEU A 346 -17.52 9.05 -14.78
N ARG A 347 -18.00 7.84 -14.51
CA ARG A 347 -19.42 7.57 -14.21
C ARG A 347 -19.70 7.86 -12.75
N LEU A 348 -20.27 9.03 -12.47
CA LEU A 348 -20.41 9.52 -11.10
C LEU A 348 -21.23 8.58 -10.21
N ARG A 349 -22.27 7.92 -10.74
CA ARG A 349 -23.11 6.97 -9.99
C ARG A 349 -22.33 5.77 -9.42
N GLU A 350 -21.20 5.41 -10.03
CA GLU A 350 -20.37 4.26 -9.65
C GLU A 350 -19.33 4.64 -8.58
N GLU A 351 -19.28 5.92 -8.21
CA GLU A 351 -18.34 6.47 -7.25
C GLU A 351 -18.88 6.38 -5.82
N SER A 352 -18.03 5.93 -4.89
CA SER A 352 -18.43 5.60 -3.51
C SER A 352 -18.44 6.79 -2.53
N THR A 353 -18.07 8.00 -2.98
CA THR A 353 -17.83 9.16 -2.11
C THR A 353 -19.11 9.93 -1.72
N GLY A 354 -20.23 9.65 -2.39
CA GLY A 354 -21.49 10.37 -2.21
C GLY A 354 -21.47 11.79 -2.80
N PHE A 355 -22.63 12.44 -2.86
CA PHE A 355 -22.79 13.73 -3.58
C PHE A 355 -23.21 14.91 -2.69
N GLY A 356 -23.15 14.72 -1.37
CA GLY A 356 -23.69 15.66 -0.38
C GLY A 356 -22.68 16.62 0.24
N SER A 357 -21.37 16.32 0.18
CA SER A 357 -20.37 16.97 1.04
C SER A 357 -19.22 17.61 0.25
N ARG A 358 -18.54 18.59 0.87
CA ARG A 358 -17.30 19.16 0.31
C ARG A 358 -16.18 18.13 0.20
N PRO A 359 -15.89 17.29 1.23
CA PRO A 359 -14.85 16.27 1.10
C PRO A 359 -15.04 15.35 -0.10
N ALA A 360 -16.27 14.90 -0.35
CA ALA A 360 -16.59 14.05 -1.50
C ALA A 360 -16.35 14.76 -2.85
N GLY A 361 -16.76 16.03 -2.96
CA GLY A 361 -16.50 16.84 -4.16
C GLY A 361 -15.00 17.06 -4.39
N ARG A 362 -14.22 17.25 -3.32
CA ARG A 362 -12.75 17.36 -3.40
C ARG A 362 -12.12 16.07 -3.90
N GLN A 363 -12.54 14.93 -3.37
CA GLN A 363 -12.03 13.62 -3.78
C GLN A 363 -12.27 13.33 -5.27
N LEU A 364 -13.50 13.59 -5.73
CA LEU A 364 -13.82 13.44 -7.15
C LEU A 364 -13.08 14.45 -8.02
N ARG A 365 -12.86 15.68 -7.56
CA ARG A 365 -12.02 16.65 -8.28
C ARG A 365 -10.60 16.12 -8.43
N THR A 366 -10.00 15.60 -7.37
CA THR A 366 -8.66 14.99 -7.42
C THR A 366 -8.60 13.86 -8.45
N LYS A 367 -9.61 12.98 -8.46
CA LYS A 367 -9.72 11.90 -9.44
C LYS A 367 -9.85 12.42 -10.87
N CYS A 368 -10.65 13.46 -11.10
CA CYS A 368 -10.76 14.13 -12.40
C CYS A 368 -9.41 14.69 -12.88
N LEU A 369 -8.66 15.33 -11.98
CA LEU A 369 -7.33 15.86 -12.29
C LEU A 369 -6.36 14.74 -12.65
N ASN A 370 -6.37 13.62 -11.93
CA ASN A 370 -5.55 12.46 -12.26
C ASN A 370 -5.86 11.88 -13.64
N LEU A 371 -7.14 11.73 -13.98
CA LEU A 371 -7.56 11.26 -15.31
C LEU A 371 -7.14 12.23 -16.43
N LEU A 372 -7.33 13.54 -16.21
CA LEU A 372 -6.92 14.56 -17.17
C LEU A 372 -5.39 14.67 -17.34
N ASN A 373 -4.63 14.42 -16.27
CA ASN A 373 -3.17 14.43 -16.32
C ASN A 373 -2.63 13.20 -17.03
N ALA A 374 -3.23 12.02 -16.77
CA ALA A 374 -2.79 10.78 -17.38
C ALA A 374 -3.11 10.69 -18.88
N GLU A 375 -4.19 11.35 -19.32
CA GLU A 375 -4.61 11.42 -20.71
C GLU A 375 -4.70 12.88 -21.17
N PRO A 376 -3.56 13.54 -21.44
CA PRO A 376 -3.50 14.98 -21.73
C PRO A 376 -4.27 15.37 -22.99
N ASP A 377 -4.35 14.47 -23.97
CA ASP A 377 -4.98 14.71 -25.27
C ASP A 377 -6.45 14.27 -25.34
N LYS A 378 -6.92 13.50 -24.36
CA LYS A 378 -8.31 13.02 -24.31
C LYS A 378 -9.18 13.95 -23.46
N PRO A 379 -10.44 14.22 -23.86
CA PRO A 379 -11.42 14.88 -23.02
C PRO A 379 -11.91 13.94 -21.90
N LEU A 380 -12.18 14.51 -20.72
CA LEU A 380 -12.88 13.87 -19.62
C LEU A 380 -14.38 14.09 -19.75
N VAL A 381 -15.14 13.00 -19.81
CA VAL A 381 -16.60 12.98 -19.74
C VAL A 381 -17.02 12.68 -18.30
N LEU A 382 -17.66 13.65 -17.65
CA LEU A 382 -18.37 13.46 -16.40
C LEU A 382 -19.80 12.99 -16.73
N ASP A 383 -20.07 11.71 -16.49
CA ASP A 383 -21.39 11.12 -16.70
C ASP A 383 -22.22 11.18 -15.41
N TRP A 384 -23.24 12.04 -15.43
CA TRP A 384 -24.16 12.30 -14.34
C TRP A 384 -25.43 11.44 -14.41
N THR A 385 -25.51 10.52 -15.38
CA THR A 385 -26.67 9.64 -15.54
C THR A 385 -26.98 8.91 -14.23
N ALA A 386 -28.24 8.96 -13.81
CA ALA A 386 -28.72 8.40 -12.55
C ALA A 386 -28.11 9.03 -11.27
N VAL A 387 -27.65 10.28 -11.32
CA VAL A 387 -27.31 11.09 -10.13
C VAL A 387 -28.45 12.09 -9.86
N PRO A 388 -29.40 11.76 -8.95
CA PRO A 388 -30.64 12.53 -8.83
C PRO A 388 -30.48 13.86 -8.09
N LEU A 389 -29.51 13.97 -7.18
CA LEU A 389 -29.31 15.14 -6.33
C LEU A 389 -27.86 15.29 -5.91
N VAL A 390 -27.37 16.53 -5.92
CA VAL A 390 -26.08 16.92 -5.35
C VAL A 390 -26.25 18.17 -4.50
N SER A 391 -25.36 18.40 -3.53
CA SER A 391 -25.35 19.66 -2.79
C SER A 391 -24.64 20.76 -3.58
N SER A 392 -25.03 22.03 -3.36
CA SER A 392 -24.34 23.17 -3.98
C SER A 392 -22.85 23.21 -3.61
N SER A 393 -22.50 22.79 -2.40
CA SER A 393 -21.10 22.73 -1.95
C SER A 393 -20.32 21.61 -2.64
N PHE A 394 -20.97 20.49 -2.95
CA PHE A 394 -20.37 19.42 -3.73
C PHE A 394 -20.12 19.88 -5.17
N ALA A 395 -21.11 20.51 -5.82
CA ALA A 395 -21.00 20.99 -7.20
C ALA A 395 -19.88 22.04 -7.37
N ASP A 396 -19.75 22.96 -6.41
CA ASP A 396 -18.64 23.93 -6.39
C ASP A 396 -17.28 23.25 -6.15
N GLU A 397 -17.20 22.32 -5.20
CA GLU A 397 -15.93 21.66 -4.91
C GLU A 397 -15.45 20.76 -6.05
N LEU A 398 -16.37 20.06 -6.72
CA LEU A 398 -16.08 19.23 -7.88
C LEU A 398 -15.87 20.09 -9.12
N VAL A 399 -16.93 20.70 -9.65
CA VAL A 399 -16.92 21.31 -10.98
C VAL A 399 -16.41 22.75 -10.95
N GLY A 400 -16.87 23.56 -9.99
CA GLY A 400 -16.47 24.96 -9.89
C GLY A 400 -14.96 25.12 -9.70
N LYS A 401 -14.39 24.41 -8.73
CA LYS A 401 -12.95 24.44 -8.47
C LYS A 401 -12.13 23.73 -9.55
N LEU A 402 -12.66 22.71 -10.22
CA LEU A 402 -12.02 22.11 -11.41
C LEU A 402 -11.95 23.13 -12.57
N PHE A 403 -13.03 23.88 -12.80
CA PHE A 403 -13.05 24.99 -13.75
C PHE A 403 -12.00 26.05 -13.40
N ALA A 404 -11.91 26.43 -12.13
CA ALA A 404 -10.92 27.40 -11.68
C ALA A 404 -9.48 26.90 -11.84
N SER A 405 -9.22 25.61 -11.59
CA SER A 405 -7.87 25.03 -11.69
C SER A 405 -7.38 24.87 -13.13
N LEU A 406 -8.26 24.47 -14.05
CA LEU A 406 -7.91 24.31 -15.47
C LEU A 406 -7.93 25.64 -16.23
N GLY A 407 -8.77 26.58 -15.78
CA GLY A 407 -9.09 27.80 -16.50
C GLY A 407 -10.19 27.60 -17.55
N PRO A 408 -10.86 28.69 -17.99
CA PRO A 408 -12.08 28.59 -18.79
C PRO A 408 -11.93 27.87 -20.13
N LEU A 409 -10.82 28.15 -20.84
CA LEU A 409 -10.57 27.58 -22.18
C LEU A 409 -10.29 26.08 -22.10
N ALA A 410 -9.37 25.67 -21.23
CA ALA A 410 -9.02 24.26 -21.06
C ALA A 410 -10.18 23.44 -20.50
N PHE A 411 -10.92 23.97 -19.52
CA PHE A 411 -12.12 23.30 -19.01
C PHE A 411 -13.15 23.08 -20.11
N SER A 412 -13.46 24.10 -20.91
CA SER A 412 -14.49 23.98 -21.95
C SER A 412 -14.07 23.03 -23.08
N ALA A 413 -12.78 22.94 -23.38
CA ALA A 413 -12.25 22.03 -24.39
C ALA A 413 -12.15 20.58 -23.89
N ARG A 414 -11.79 20.39 -22.61
CA ARG A 414 -11.39 19.09 -22.06
C ARG A 414 -12.40 18.44 -21.13
N VAL A 415 -13.39 19.16 -20.59
CA VAL A 415 -14.38 18.59 -19.66
C VAL A 415 -15.78 18.67 -20.26
N ARG A 416 -16.42 17.50 -20.39
CA ARG A 416 -17.78 17.36 -20.92
C ARG A 416 -18.69 16.83 -19.83
N ASN A 417 -19.82 17.49 -19.56
CA ASN A 417 -20.82 17.00 -18.62
C ASN A 417 -21.99 16.41 -19.42
N VAL A 418 -22.33 15.14 -19.18
CA VAL A 418 -23.43 14.43 -19.86
C VAL A 418 -24.41 13.84 -18.85
N GLY A 419 -25.65 13.56 -19.25
CA GLY A 419 -26.63 12.89 -18.39
C GLY A 419 -27.13 13.69 -17.18
N MET A 420 -26.91 15.02 -17.15
CA MET A 420 -27.35 15.86 -16.02
C MET A 420 -28.86 16.12 -16.02
N GLU A 421 -29.49 15.80 -14.88
CA GLU A 421 -30.83 16.26 -14.51
C GLU A 421 -30.89 17.80 -14.40
N ALA A 422 -32.08 18.38 -14.63
CA ALA A 422 -32.26 19.84 -14.71
C ALA A 422 -31.81 20.57 -13.42
N MET A 423 -32.11 20.00 -12.25
CA MET A 423 -31.69 20.58 -10.96
C MET A 423 -30.17 20.52 -10.76
N VAL A 424 -29.53 19.40 -11.09
CA VAL A 424 -28.07 19.22 -10.99
C VAL A 424 -27.37 20.20 -11.94
N ARG A 425 -27.86 20.32 -13.17
CA ARG A 425 -27.36 21.29 -14.16
C ARG A 425 -27.39 22.72 -13.62
N GLY A 426 -28.51 23.15 -13.04
CA GLY A 426 -28.62 24.48 -12.45
C GLY A 426 -27.62 24.75 -11.33
N LEU A 427 -27.31 23.74 -10.50
CA LEU A 427 -26.30 23.85 -9.44
C LEU A 427 -24.87 23.91 -10.00
N VAL A 428 -24.56 23.10 -11.02
CA VAL A 428 -23.27 23.10 -11.70
C VAL A 428 -23.02 24.42 -12.43
N ASP A 429 -24.01 24.92 -13.18
CA ASP A 429 -23.92 26.20 -13.90
C ASP A 429 -23.68 27.35 -12.91
N LYS A 430 -24.42 27.36 -11.79
CA LYS A 430 -24.23 28.35 -10.72
C LYS A 430 -22.82 28.29 -10.13
N ALA A 431 -22.28 27.09 -9.89
CA ALA A 431 -20.92 26.92 -9.40
C ALA A 431 -19.87 27.47 -10.38
N ILE A 432 -20.02 27.20 -11.68
CA ILE A 432 -19.12 27.72 -12.71
C ILE A 432 -19.21 29.25 -12.78
N MET A 433 -20.41 29.82 -12.83
CA MET A 433 -20.63 31.27 -12.90
C MET A 433 -20.02 32.02 -11.70
N GLN A 434 -20.13 31.45 -10.49
CA GLN A 434 -19.49 32.01 -9.30
C GLN A 434 -17.96 32.09 -9.44
N ARG A 435 -17.34 31.08 -10.07
CA ARG A 435 -15.89 31.03 -10.28
C ARG A 435 -15.44 31.93 -11.42
N VAL A 436 -16.22 32.07 -12.49
CA VAL A 436 -15.98 33.07 -13.55
C VAL A 436 -15.92 34.48 -12.96
N ALA A 437 -16.89 34.85 -12.11
CA ALA A 437 -16.90 36.16 -11.47
C ALA A 437 -15.70 36.39 -10.53
N GLN A 438 -15.24 35.35 -9.82
CA GLN A 438 -14.06 35.42 -8.96
C GLN A 438 -12.76 35.59 -9.75
N VAL A 439 -12.60 34.85 -10.86
CA VAL A 439 -11.42 34.95 -11.75
C VAL A 439 -11.38 36.31 -12.44
N ALA A 440 -12.53 36.84 -12.88
CA ALA A 440 -12.64 38.15 -13.51
C ALA A 440 -12.32 39.32 -12.55
N ASN A 441 -12.60 39.15 -11.24
CA ASN A 441 -12.39 40.18 -10.22
C ASN A 441 -10.99 40.16 -9.56
N GLY A 442 -10.05 39.32 -10.02
CA GLY A 442 -8.62 39.44 -9.68
C GLY A 442 -8.20 39.11 -8.25
N THR A 443 -9.04 38.50 -7.42
CA THR A 443 -8.59 37.98 -6.11
C THR A 443 -7.86 36.64 -6.27
N ARG A 444 -6.53 36.69 -6.37
CA ARG A 444 -5.67 35.57 -5.93
C ARG A 444 -5.89 35.38 -4.43
N SER A 445 -6.65 34.38 -4.02
CA SER A 445 -6.53 33.84 -2.67
C SER A 445 -5.29 32.94 -2.65
N ASP A 446 -4.16 33.51 -2.27
CA ASP A 446 -3.04 32.71 -1.78
C ASP A 446 -3.47 31.91 -0.54
N THR A 447 -2.86 30.72 -0.39
CA THR A 447 -2.88 29.79 0.75
C THR A 447 -3.99 28.73 0.79
N ASP A 448 -3.82 27.67 -0.02
CA ASP A 448 -4.14 26.31 0.47
C ASP A 448 -2.91 25.85 1.26
N THR A 449 -2.89 26.18 2.54
CA THR A 449 -2.08 25.49 3.55
C THR A 449 -2.97 24.41 4.18
N THR A 450 -2.41 23.22 4.33
CA THR A 450 -2.90 21.96 4.95
C THR A 450 -3.71 21.00 4.09
#